data_AF-A0A6C0KN56-F1
#
_entry.id   AF-A0A6C0KN56-F1
#
_cell.length_a   1.000
_cell.length_b   1.000
_cell.length_c   1.000
_cell.angle_alpha   90.00
_cell.angle_beta   90.00
_cell.angle_gamma   90.00
#
_symmetry.space_group_name_H-M   'P 1'
#
loop_
_entity.id
_entity.type
_entity.pdbx_description
1 polymer ?
#
loop_
_entity_poly.entity_id
_entity_poly.type
_entity_poly.pdbx_seq_one_letter_code
_entity_poly.pdbx_strand_id
1 'polypeptide(L)'
;MPVWFPWIFVGGIIFILLSFIGSKLKQKEYQNKQFLQDFISGAIVIGLIGVLMPDIFPTIDLSSVLPKEQDSDFELQVGPPRLVGR
;
A
#
# COMPACT_ATOMS: atom_id res chain seq x y z
N MET A 1 0.67 -12.29 -1.64
CA MET A 1 1.17 -11.45 -0.52
C MET A 1 0.20 -11.62 0.64
N PRO A 2 0.64 -11.76 1.90
CA PRO A 2 -0.29 -11.80 3.03
C PRO A 2 -1.16 -10.55 3.08
N VAL A 3 -2.44 -10.68 3.43
CA VAL A 3 -3.40 -9.56 3.41
C VAL A 3 -2.95 -8.41 4.32
N TRP A 4 -2.26 -8.71 5.42
CA TRP A 4 -1.71 -7.74 6.37
C TRP A 4 -0.44 -7.02 5.89
N PHE A 5 0.24 -7.53 4.86
CA PHE A 5 1.55 -6.99 4.44
C PHE A 5 1.49 -5.53 3.95
N PRO A 6 0.53 -5.12 3.10
CA PRO A 6 0.38 -3.71 2.71
C PRO A 6 0.10 -2.77 3.90
N TRP A 7 -0.57 -3.28 4.94
CA TRP A 7 -0.94 -2.52 6.12
C TRP A 7 0.25 -2.15 7.00
N ILE A 8 1.41 -2.81 6.83
CA ILE A 8 2.66 -2.43 7.51
C ILE A 8 3.05 -0.99 7.18
N PHE A 9 2.93 -0.59 5.92
CA PHE A 9 3.22 0.79 5.51
C PHE A 9 2.24 1.78 6.14
N VAL A 10 0.96 1.45 6.13
CA VAL A 10 -0.10 2.30 6.70
C VAL A 10 0.13 2.48 8.21
N GLY A 11 0.37 1.39 8.94
CA GLY A 11 0.60 1.48 10.38
C GLY A 11 1.94 2.12 10.75
N GLY A 12 3.00 1.91 9.97
CA GLY A 12 4.27 2.60 10.15
C GLY A 12 4.13 4.13 10.00
N ILE A 13 3.37 4.60 9.00
CA ILE A 13 3.09 6.03 8.80
C ILE A 13 2.25 6.58 9.97
N ILE A 14 1.22 5.85 10.42
CA ILE A 14 0.41 6.26 11.57
C ILE A 14 1.27 6.39 12.83
N PHE A 15 2.19 5.46 13.07
CA PHE A 15 3.11 5.52 14.21
C PHE A 15 4.02 6.76 14.16
N ILE A 16 4.57 7.09 13.00
CA ILE A 16 5.32 8.34 12.80
C ILE A 16 4.45 9.54 13.17
N LEU A 17 3.22 9.61 12.64
CA LEU A 17 2.33 10.75 12.88
C LEU A 17 2.01 10.90 14.37
N LEU A 18 1.76 9.79 15.06
CA LEU A 18 1.48 9.79 16.50
C LEU A 18 2.70 10.24 17.31
N SER A 19 3.88 9.72 16.99
CA SER A 19 5.14 10.12 17.64
C SER A 19 5.49 11.58 17.38
N PHE A 20 5.23 12.08 16.17
CA PHE A 20 5.42 13.49 15.80
C PHE A 20 4.48 14.42 16.57
N ILE A 21 3.20 14.05 16.70
CA ILE A 21 2.26 14.81 17.53
C ILE A 21 2.71 14.79 19.00
N GLY A 22 3.13 13.63 19.50
CA GLY A 22 3.64 13.47 20.85
C GLY A 22 4.89 14.30 21.13
N SER A 23 5.82 14.40 20.18
CA SER A 23 7.02 15.24 20.33
C SER A 23 6.68 16.73 20.30
N LYS A 24 5.75 17.13 19.42
CA LYS A 24 5.26 18.52 19.31
C LYS A 24 4.61 18.98 20.62
N LEU A 25 3.78 18.13 21.24
CA LEU A 25 3.15 18.43 22.54
C LEU A 25 4.18 18.54 23.68
N LYS A 26 5.27 17.78 23.61
CA LYS A 26 6.36 17.82 24.59
C LYS A 26 7.41 18.91 24.30
N GLN A 27 7.20 19.74 23.27
CA GLN A 27 8.16 20.74 22.77
C GLN A 27 9.56 20.16 22.53
N LYS A 28 9.63 18.87 22.14
CA LYS A 28 10.89 18.21 21.80
C LYS A 28 11.10 18.28 20.29
N GLU A 29 12.35 18.55 19.89
CA GLU A 29 12.72 18.41 18.49
C GLU A 29 12.55 16.97 18.03
N TYR A 30 11.86 16.80 16.90
CA TYR A 30 11.68 15.51 16.29
C TYR A 30 12.88 15.21 15.40
N GLN A 31 13.72 14.25 15.79
CA GLN A 31 14.93 13.93 15.04
C GLN A 31 14.66 12.91 13.93
N ASN A 32 15.42 13.00 12.82
CA ASN A 32 15.33 12.05 11.71
C ASN A 32 15.57 10.58 12.12
N LYS A 33 16.42 10.34 13.14
CA LYS A 33 16.63 8.99 13.68
C LYS A 33 15.37 8.45 14.36
N GLN A 34 14.64 9.32 15.05
CA GLN A 34 13.39 8.97 15.72
C GLN A 34 12.29 8.65 14.71
N PHE A 35 12.23 9.38 13.59
CA PHE A 35 11.31 9.08 12.48
C PHE A 35 11.46 7.63 11.96
N LEU A 36 12.69 7.20 11.64
CA LEU A 36 12.91 5.85 11.11
C LEU A 36 12.63 4.78 12.18
N GLN A 37 12.98 5.05 13.43
CA GLN A 37 12.68 4.17 14.55
C GLN A 37 11.17 3.99 14.75
N ASP A 38 10.40 5.07 14.71
CA ASP A 38 8.96 5.04 14.89
C ASP A 38 8.27 4.28 13.75
N PHE A 39 8.76 4.44 12.51
CA PHE A 39 8.30 3.65 11.37
C PHE A 39 8.55 2.15 11.56
N ILE A 40 9.79 1.76 11.90
CA ILE A 40 10.17 0.36 12.10
C ILE A 40 9.38 -0.25 13.26
N SER A 41 9.21 0.51 14.35
CA SER A 41 8.41 0.11 15.51
C SER A 41 6.96 -0.17 15.09
N GLY A 42 6.32 0.77 14.38
CA GLY A 42 4.96 0.59 13.87
C GLY A 42 4.84 -0.58 12.89
N ALA A 43 5.85 -0.78 12.03
CA ALA A 43 5.89 -1.89 11.08
C ALA A 43 5.95 -3.25 11.77
N ILE A 44 6.77 -3.38 12.82
CA ILE A 44 6.86 -4.62 13.63
C ILE A 44 5.54 -4.88 14.34
N VAL A 45 4.92 -3.85 14.93
CA VAL A 45 3.63 -3.98 15.62
C VAL A 45 2.55 -4.50 14.66
N ILE A 46 2.41 -3.91 13.48
CA ILE A 46 1.44 -4.39 12.48
C ILE A 46 1.79 -5.80 11.98
N GLY A 47 3.07 -6.10 11.75
CA GLY A 47 3.49 -7.44 11.35
C GLY A 47 3.10 -8.50 12.39
N LEU A 48 3.32 -8.23 13.67
CA LEU A 48 2.93 -9.12 14.77
C LEU A 48 1.41 -9.28 14.86
N ILE A 49 0.64 -8.18 14.73
CA ILE A 49 -0.83 -8.25 14.71
C ILE A 49 -1.31 -9.04 13.48
N GLY A 50 -0.68 -8.86 12.31
CA GLY A 50 -1.01 -9.61 11.09
C GLY A 50 -0.76 -11.11 11.20
N VAL A 51 0.28 -11.51 11.93
CA VAL A 51 0.58 -12.92 12.21
C VAL A 51 -0.36 -13.50 13.26
N LEU A 52 -0.67 -12.75 14.33
CA LEU A 52 -1.51 -13.22 15.43
C LEU A 52 -3.01 -13.20 15.08
N MET A 53 -3.44 -12.18 14.33
CA MET A 53 -4.83 -11.87 14.01
C MET A 53 -4.96 -11.42 12.54
N PRO A 54 -4.81 -12.34 11.57
CA PRO A 54 -4.83 -12.00 10.15
C PRO A 54 -6.17 -11.40 9.68
N ASP A 55 -7.28 -11.75 10.33
CA ASP A 55 -8.63 -11.35 9.93
C ASP A 55 -9.02 -9.90 10.28
N ILE A 56 -8.17 -9.19 11.03
CA ILE A 56 -8.41 -7.77 11.38
C ILE A 56 -8.27 -6.87 10.14
N PHE A 57 -7.43 -7.27 9.19
CA PHE A 57 -7.03 -6.41 8.09
C PHE A 57 -8.00 -6.53 6.91
N PRO A 58 -8.52 -5.42 6.38
CA PRO A 58 -9.33 -5.44 5.17
C PRO A 58 -8.51 -5.98 3.99
N THR A 59 -9.17 -6.76 3.14
CA THR A 59 -8.62 -7.15 1.85
C THR A 59 -8.60 -5.94 0.91
N ILE A 60 -7.40 -5.50 0.51
CA ILE A 60 -7.23 -4.46 -0.50
C ILE A 60 -7.14 -5.15 -1.87
N ASP A 61 -8.14 -4.93 -2.72
CA ASP A 61 -8.10 -5.41 -4.10
C ASP A 61 -7.48 -4.33 -5.01
N LEU A 62 -6.15 -4.36 -5.13
CA LEU A 62 -5.41 -3.39 -5.94
C LEU A 62 -5.75 -3.45 -7.44
N SER A 63 -6.38 -4.54 -7.89
CA SER A 63 -6.81 -4.73 -9.28
C SER A 63 -7.90 -3.73 -9.72
N SER A 64 -8.62 -3.15 -8.76
CA SER A 64 -9.64 -2.12 -9.02
C SER A 64 -9.08 -0.69 -9.14
N VAL A 65 -7.86 -0.46 -8.64
CA VAL A 65 -7.24 0.88 -8.52
C VAL A 65 -6.16 1.11 -9.58
N LEU A 66 -5.46 0.05 -9.99
CA LEU A 66 -4.52 0.14 -11.09
C LEU A 66 -5.30 0.13 -12.41
N PRO A 67 -5.11 1.12 -13.31
CA PRO A 67 -5.59 0.99 -14.67
C PRO A 67 -5.01 -0.32 -15.20
N LYS A 68 -5.89 -1.23 -15.58
CA LYS A 68 -5.49 -2.41 -16.35
C LYS A 68 -4.75 -1.84 -17.55
N GLU A 69 -3.45 -2.08 -17.65
CA GLU A 69 -2.76 -1.95 -18.94
C GLU A 69 -3.63 -2.79 -19.87
N GLN A 70 -4.39 -2.11 -20.74
CA GLN A 70 -4.87 -2.75 -21.94
C GLN A 70 -3.56 -3.09 -22.63
N ASP A 71 -3.15 -4.36 -22.52
CA ASP A 71 -2.36 -4.99 -23.56
C ASP A 71 -3.13 -4.67 -24.84
N SER A 72 -2.75 -3.56 -25.48
CA SER A 72 -3.08 -3.29 -26.85
C SER A 72 -2.26 -4.32 -27.59
N ASP A 73 -2.79 -5.54 -27.61
CA ASP A 73 -2.55 -6.52 -28.65
C ASP A 73 -2.62 -5.69 -29.92
N PHE A 74 -1.43 -5.38 -30.44
CA PHE A 74 -1.23 -4.94 -31.80
C PHE A 74 -1.71 -6.11 -32.65
N GLU A 75 -3.03 -6.25 -32.78
CA GLU A 75 -3.66 -6.98 -33.86
C GLU A 75 -3.33 -6.18 -35.12
N LEU A 76 -2.09 -6.37 -35.60
CA LEU A 76 -1.66 -5.97 -36.92
C LEU A 76 -2.50 -6.80 -37.89
N GLN A 77 -3.71 -6.32 -38.17
CA GLN A 77 -4.65 -6.92 -39.10
C GLN A 77 -4.05 -6.88 -40.50
N VAL A 78 -3.30 -7.91 -40.87
CA VAL A 78 -2.72 -8.10 -42.22
C VAL A 78 -3.64 -8.89 -43.16
N GLY A 79 -4.90 -9.10 -42.77
CA GLY A 79 -5.92 -9.74 -43.59
C GLY A 79 -6.77 -8.71 -44.33
N PRO A 80 -7.24 -8.99 -45.56
CA PRO A 80 -8.10 -8.07 -46.30
C PRO A 80 -9.37 -7.77 -45.49
N PRO A 81 -9.80 -6.49 -45.44
CA PRO A 81 -10.90 -6.05 -44.60
C PRO A 81 -12.18 -6.83 -44.95
N ARG A 82 -12.74 -7.54 -43.96
CA ARG A 82 -14.06 -8.12 -44.11
C ARG A 82 -15.06 -6.98 -44.06
N LEU A 83 -15.72 -6.72 -45.19
CA LEU A 83 -16.88 -5.84 -45.26
C LEU A 83 -17.94 -6.37 -44.29
N VAL A 84 -18.05 -5.75 -43.12
CA VAL A 84 -19.14 -5.99 -42.19
C VAL A 84 -20.38 -5.38 -42.82
N GLY A 85 -21.15 -6.24 -43.49
CA GLY A 85 -22.45 -5.92 -44.05
C GLY A 85 -23.56 -6.25 -43.06
N ARG A 86 -24.29 -5.18 -42.71
CA ARG A 86 -25.61 -5.11 -42.06
C ARG A 86 -25.66 -4.99 -40.54
#